data_AF-A0A857VCA6-F1
#
_entry.id   AF-A0A857VCA6-F1
#
_cell.length_a   1.000
_cell.length_b   1.000
_cell.length_c   1.000
_cell.angle_alpha   90.00
_cell.angle_beta   90.00
_cell.angle_gamma   90.00
#
_symmetry.space_group_name_H-M   'P 1'
#
loop_
_entity.id
_entity.type
_entity.pdbx_description
1 polymer ?
#
loop_
_entity_poly.entity_id
_entity_poly.type
_entity_poly.pdbx_seq_one_letter_code
_entity_poly.pdbx_strand_id
1 'polypeptide(L)'
;MRDVELDRLKEAMDSAFKNKQSAYDAQQEAWARRSAARDVMNNAYESKQRAYEAQQDAWERYRTTKNSNGPRIDSLNAQQERAYQNMKSAFESASLAHGMHDGASARMYADQGHAYKAEAQDCVAERRRLVAEIRTARENLEAIKPYFQTAKDEFAGVRQAFLSAKAEHERAQEAFKRAKAEFDSCAKAFKDRLDALKSANRKRCEDKKSIAEKAGVPLEYRNDVWISKESDGNTNIYFGGVGKPDGPGHGHYVMDQHGTVTYRRDPFDPHGAQNFTDAPGGTLYDRRARTNTLPLGVSNRDNDTNDRSGVFYDRRRQVDLHVTQYYKDNYRVSWDTKGKSDENYHWTDQNFPSSHPEAHIPPEDAR
;
A
#
# COMPACT_ATOMS: atom_id res chain seq x y z
N MET A 1 25.07 10.51 -13.54
CA MET A 1 25.31 9.18 -12.96
C MET A 1 24.21 8.94 -11.95
N ARG A 2 23.46 7.84 -12.08
CA ARG A 2 22.31 7.52 -11.23
C ARG A 2 22.81 7.02 -9.87
N ASP A 3 22.26 7.51 -8.76
CA ASP A 3 22.69 7.12 -7.41
C ASP A 3 21.89 5.91 -6.93
N VAL A 4 22.52 4.74 -6.92
CA VAL A 4 21.87 3.46 -6.57
C VAL A 4 21.36 3.46 -5.12
N GLU A 5 22.07 4.12 -4.21
CA GLU A 5 21.64 4.21 -2.81
C GLU A 5 20.40 5.08 -2.63
N LEU A 6 20.30 6.19 -3.37
CA LEU A 6 19.09 7.03 -3.38
C LEU A 6 17.87 6.25 -3.89
N ASP A 7 18.03 5.45 -4.95
CA ASP A 7 16.96 4.59 -5.48
C ASP A 7 16.52 3.55 -4.44
N ARG A 8 17.48 2.88 -3.78
CA ARG A 8 17.19 1.94 -2.68
C ARG A 8 16.43 2.60 -1.52
N LEU A 9 16.86 3.79 -1.09
CA LEU A 9 16.21 4.53 0.00
C LEU A 9 14.78 4.97 -0.40
N LYS A 10 14.57 5.29 -1.67
CA LYS A 10 13.24 5.62 -2.21
C LYS A 10 12.30 4.41 -2.13
N GLU A 11 12.76 3.24 -2.56
CA GLU A 11 11.99 2.00 -2.48
C GLU A 11 11.67 1.61 -1.02
N ALA A 12 12.63 1.77 -0.12
CA ALA A 12 12.42 1.53 1.32
C ALA A 12 11.37 2.49 1.90
N MET A 13 11.45 3.79 1.58
CA MET A 13 10.48 4.78 2.01
C MET A 13 9.07 4.48 1.49
N ASP A 14 8.94 4.11 0.22
CA ASP A 14 7.65 3.79 -0.39
C ASP A 14 7.04 2.51 0.20
N SER A 15 7.87 1.52 0.53
CA SER A 15 7.46 0.29 1.23
C SER A 15 7.00 0.59 2.66
N ALA A 16 7.76 1.38 3.41
CA ALA A 16 7.40 1.83 4.76
C ALA A 16 6.10 2.66 4.76
N PHE A 17 5.87 3.47 3.72
CA PHE A 17 4.62 4.21 3.55
C PHE A 17 3.41 3.29 3.38
N LYS A 18 3.52 2.26 2.53
CA LYS A 18 2.47 1.23 2.36
C LYS A 18 2.19 0.48 3.66
N ASN A 19 3.24 0.10 4.39
CA ASN A 19 3.10 -0.56 5.69
C ASN A 19 2.40 0.34 6.70
N LYS A 20 2.78 1.63 6.76
CA LYS A 20 2.12 2.64 7.61
C LYS A 20 0.63 2.77 7.29
N GLN A 21 0.27 2.83 6.01
CA GLN A 21 -1.13 2.93 5.59
C GLN A 21 -1.91 1.68 6.00
N SER A 22 -1.36 0.49 5.72
CA SER A 22 -1.99 -0.79 6.09
C SER A 22 -2.18 -0.90 7.62
N ALA A 23 -1.20 -0.47 8.41
CA ALA A 23 -1.31 -0.46 9.87
C ALA A 23 -2.33 0.56 10.39
N TYR A 24 -2.48 1.70 9.71
CA TYR A 24 -3.51 2.68 10.01
C TYR A 24 -4.91 2.12 9.74
N ASP A 25 -5.11 1.49 8.59
CA ASP A 25 -6.39 0.89 8.21
C ASP A 25 -6.78 -0.22 9.20
N ALA A 26 -5.84 -1.10 9.55
CA ALA A 26 -6.03 -2.12 10.58
C ALA A 26 -6.37 -1.53 11.96
N GLN A 27 -5.77 -0.39 12.33
CA GLN A 27 -6.11 0.32 13.56
C GLN A 27 -7.55 0.84 13.52
N GLN A 28 -7.99 1.43 12.40
CA GLN A 28 -9.36 1.92 12.24
C GLN A 28 -10.39 0.79 12.31
N GLU A 29 -10.11 -0.35 11.66
CA GLU A 29 -10.97 -1.54 11.75
C GLU A 29 -11.05 -2.09 13.18
N ALA A 30 -9.92 -2.14 13.90
CA ALA A 30 -9.91 -2.58 15.28
C ALA A 30 -10.66 -1.58 16.20
N TRP A 31 -10.59 -0.28 15.91
CA TRP A 31 -11.38 0.73 16.59
C TRP A 31 -12.88 0.55 16.35
N ALA A 32 -13.30 0.32 15.10
CA ALA A 32 -14.68 0.06 14.75
C ALA A 32 -15.22 -1.18 15.47
N ARG A 33 -14.46 -2.28 15.48
CA ARG A 33 -14.80 -3.50 16.24
C ARG A 33 -14.94 -3.25 17.74
N ARG A 34 -14.01 -2.49 18.33
CA ARG A 34 -14.08 -2.10 19.74
C ARG A 34 -15.34 -1.27 20.03
N SER A 35 -15.69 -0.33 19.16
CA SER A 35 -16.88 0.50 19.32
C SER A 35 -18.15 -0.34 19.25
N ALA A 36 -18.28 -1.19 18.23
CA ALA A 36 -19.42 -2.09 18.08
C ALA A 36 -19.55 -3.05 19.28
N ALA A 37 -18.44 -3.61 19.77
CA ALA A 37 -18.44 -4.45 20.96
C ALA A 37 -18.87 -3.70 22.23
N ARG A 38 -18.56 -2.40 22.33
CA ARG A 38 -19.04 -1.54 23.43
C ARG A 38 -20.56 -1.36 23.36
N ASP A 39 -21.10 -1.12 22.18
CA ASP A 39 -22.55 -0.92 22.00
C ASP A 39 -23.32 -2.19 22.35
N VAL A 40 -22.84 -3.36 21.92
CA VAL A 40 -23.39 -4.67 22.32
C VAL A 40 -23.29 -4.87 23.84
N MET A 41 -22.16 -4.53 24.45
CA MET A 41 -21.98 -4.63 25.90
C MET A 41 -22.95 -3.73 26.66
N ASN A 42 -23.21 -2.51 26.18
CA ASN A 42 -24.18 -1.59 26.77
C ASN A 42 -25.61 -2.16 26.69
N ASN A 43 -26.00 -2.69 25.53
CA ASN A 43 -27.32 -3.32 25.36
C ASN A 43 -27.52 -4.55 26.27
N ALA A 44 -26.48 -5.37 26.44
CA ALA A 44 -26.51 -6.50 27.37
C ALA A 44 -26.56 -6.03 28.84
N TYR A 45 -25.89 -4.92 29.17
CA TYR A 45 -25.97 -4.32 30.50
C TYR A 45 -27.40 -3.87 30.81
N GLU A 46 -28.05 -3.18 29.88
CA GLU A 46 -29.46 -2.75 30.01
C GLU A 46 -30.40 -3.96 30.14
N SER A 47 -30.18 -5.02 29.37
CA SER A 47 -30.98 -6.25 29.45
C SER A 47 -30.81 -6.95 30.79
N LYS A 48 -29.58 -7.04 31.30
CA LYS A 48 -29.30 -7.53 32.65
C LYS A 48 -29.97 -6.67 33.72
N GLN A 49 -29.98 -5.35 33.57
CA GLN A 49 -30.63 -4.43 34.50
C GLN A 49 -32.14 -4.63 34.54
N ARG A 50 -32.79 -4.73 33.38
CA ARG A 50 -34.23 -5.05 33.27
C ARG A 50 -34.57 -6.40 33.89
N ALA A 51 -33.72 -7.42 33.68
CA ALA A 51 -33.91 -8.74 34.27
C ALA A 51 -33.77 -8.73 35.80
N TYR A 52 -32.86 -7.91 36.33
CA TYR A 52 -32.72 -7.69 37.77
C TYR A 52 -33.95 -7.01 38.36
N GLU A 53 -34.45 -5.95 37.72
CA GLU A 53 -35.65 -5.24 38.14
C GLU A 53 -36.87 -6.16 38.16
N ALA A 54 -37.08 -6.95 37.09
CA ALA A 54 -38.15 -7.93 37.03
C ALA A 54 -38.06 -8.98 38.16
N GLN A 55 -36.85 -9.41 38.53
CA GLN A 55 -36.64 -10.32 39.66
C GLN A 55 -36.99 -9.65 40.99
N GLN A 56 -36.59 -8.39 41.19
CA GLN A 56 -36.92 -7.62 42.40
C GLN A 56 -38.44 -7.43 42.53
N ASP A 57 -39.11 -7.05 41.44
CA ASP A 57 -40.56 -6.88 41.40
C ASP A 57 -41.29 -8.19 41.76
N ALA A 58 -40.84 -9.32 41.20
CA ALA A 58 -41.43 -10.62 41.52
C ALA A 58 -41.19 -11.04 42.98
N TRP A 59 -40.01 -10.71 43.52
CA TRP A 59 -39.69 -10.95 44.92
C TRP A 59 -40.56 -10.11 45.86
N GLU A 60 -40.73 -8.82 45.58
CA GLU A 60 -41.58 -7.93 46.39
C GLU A 60 -43.06 -8.31 46.31
N ARG A 61 -43.53 -8.76 45.14
CA ARG A 61 -44.90 -9.32 45.00
C ARG A 61 -45.09 -10.54 45.89
N TYR A 62 -44.19 -11.52 45.80
CA TYR A 62 -44.25 -12.72 46.66
C TYR A 62 -44.19 -12.36 48.15
N ARG A 63 -43.28 -11.46 48.53
CA ARG A 63 -43.13 -11.01 49.91
C ARG A 63 -44.40 -10.32 50.42
N THR A 64 -44.94 -9.38 49.66
CA THR A 64 -46.17 -8.65 50.02
C THR A 64 -47.35 -9.60 50.15
N THR A 65 -47.60 -10.47 49.16
CA THR A 65 -48.70 -11.45 49.19
C THR A 65 -48.56 -12.40 50.37
N LYS A 66 -47.35 -12.87 50.68
CA LYS A 66 -47.12 -13.75 51.83
C LYS A 66 -47.39 -13.02 53.15
N ASN A 67 -46.95 -11.76 53.27
CA ASN A 67 -47.13 -10.97 54.48
C ASN A 67 -48.59 -10.57 54.71
N SER A 68 -49.36 -10.31 53.65
CA SER A 68 -50.80 -10.00 53.77
C SER A 68 -51.62 -11.25 54.07
N ASN A 69 -51.35 -12.35 53.36
CA ASN A 69 -52.20 -13.53 53.39
C ASN A 69 -51.91 -14.45 54.58
N GLY A 70 -50.68 -14.47 55.09
CA GLY A 70 -50.27 -15.32 56.22
C GLY A 70 -51.14 -15.12 57.47
N PRO A 71 -51.22 -13.89 58.03
CA PRO A 71 -52.06 -13.63 59.20
C PRO A 71 -53.55 -13.93 58.97
N ARG A 72 -54.06 -13.70 57.75
CA ARG A 72 -55.45 -14.03 57.40
C ARG A 72 -55.69 -15.54 57.38
N ILE A 73 -54.76 -16.31 56.83
CA ILE A 73 -54.80 -17.78 56.86
C ILE A 73 -54.84 -18.30 58.31
N ASP A 74 -54.02 -17.73 59.20
CA ASP A 74 -54.01 -18.11 60.62
C ASP A 74 -55.32 -17.76 61.33
N SER A 75 -55.88 -16.58 61.04
CA SER A 75 -57.19 -16.16 61.53
C SER A 75 -58.31 -17.10 61.06
N LEU A 76 -58.31 -17.49 59.78
CA LEU A 76 -59.27 -18.43 59.21
C LEU A 76 -59.15 -19.82 59.81
N ASN A 77 -57.94 -20.29 60.14
CA ASN A 77 -57.74 -21.55 60.86
C ASN A 77 -58.42 -21.51 62.23
N ALA A 78 -58.21 -20.42 62.99
CA ALA A 78 -58.81 -20.25 64.31
C ALA A 78 -60.34 -20.07 64.25
N GLN A 79 -60.87 -19.47 63.18
CA GLN A 79 -62.31 -19.34 62.97
C GLN A 79 -62.93 -20.69 62.60
N GLN A 80 -62.31 -21.43 61.68
CA GLN A 80 -62.75 -22.77 61.30
C GLN A 80 -62.84 -23.71 62.52
N GLU A 81 -61.82 -23.69 63.38
CA GLU A 81 -61.82 -24.54 64.58
C GLU A 81 -62.95 -24.16 65.54
N ARG A 82 -63.19 -22.86 65.75
CA ARG A 82 -64.31 -22.38 66.56
C ARG A 82 -65.66 -22.80 65.98
N ALA A 83 -65.86 -22.60 64.68
CA ALA A 83 -67.07 -23.03 63.98
C ALA A 83 -67.27 -24.56 64.09
N TYR A 84 -66.19 -25.34 63.99
CA TYR A 84 -66.24 -26.79 64.15
C TYR A 84 -66.66 -27.23 65.56
N GLN A 85 -66.13 -26.60 66.61
CA GLN A 85 -66.52 -26.90 67.98
C GLN A 85 -67.98 -26.50 68.25
N ASN A 86 -68.39 -25.31 67.80
CA ASN A 86 -69.78 -24.86 67.92
C ASN A 86 -70.76 -25.77 67.17
N MET A 87 -70.38 -26.24 65.97
CA MET A 87 -71.14 -27.21 65.18
C MET A 87 -71.38 -28.50 65.98
N LYS A 88 -70.34 -29.06 66.62
CA LYS A 88 -70.48 -30.27 67.45
C LYS A 88 -71.46 -30.04 68.59
N SER A 89 -71.26 -28.97 69.36
CA SER A 89 -72.12 -28.67 70.52
C SER A 89 -73.58 -28.42 70.11
N ALA A 90 -73.81 -27.80 68.95
CA ALA A 90 -75.15 -27.60 68.42
C ALA A 90 -75.82 -28.93 68.04
N PHE A 91 -75.12 -29.84 67.36
CA PHE A 91 -75.68 -31.16 67.03
C PHE A 91 -75.87 -32.06 68.26
N GLU A 92 -75.00 -31.99 69.25
CA GLU A 92 -75.19 -32.67 70.55
C GLU A 92 -76.45 -32.14 71.26
N SER A 93 -76.63 -30.82 71.30
CA SER A 93 -77.80 -30.16 71.89
C SER A 93 -79.10 -30.50 71.14
N ALA A 94 -79.05 -30.59 69.80
CA ALA A 94 -80.15 -31.05 68.97
C ALA A 94 -80.54 -32.50 69.31
N SER A 95 -79.55 -33.38 69.46
CA SER A 95 -79.77 -34.78 69.83
C SER A 95 -80.40 -34.93 71.21
N LEU A 96 -79.96 -34.12 72.19
CA LEU A 96 -80.54 -34.10 73.54
C LEU A 96 -82.00 -33.64 73.52
N ALA A 97 -82.29 -32.53 72.84
CA ALA A 97 -83.65 -32.00 72.71
C ALA A 97 -84.59 -32.99 71.99
N HIS A 98 -84.09 -33.69 70.97
CA HIS A 98 -84.83 -34.78 70.33
C HIS A 98 -85.18 -35.90 71.32
N GLY A 99 -84.23 -36.32 72.18
CA GLY A 99 -84.46 -37.34 73.21
C GLY A 99 -85.46 -36.89 74.30
N MET A 100 -85.60 -35.60 74.53
CA MET A 100 -86.60 -35.01 75.45
C MET A 100 -87.97 -34.78 74.80
N HIS A 101 -88.16 -35.18 73.54
CA HIS A 101 -89.35 -34.91 72.73
C HIS A 101 -89.64 -33.41 72.50
N ASP A 102 -88.63 -32.53 72.63
CA ASP A 102 -88.72 -31.12 72.27
C ASP A 102 -88.26 -30.91 70.82
N GLY A 103 -89.20 -31.12 69.89
CA GLY A 103 -88.93 -30.99 68.45
C GLY A 103 -88.60 -29.56 68.00
N ALA A 104 -89.06 -28.53 68.74
CA ALA A 104 -88.80 -27.14 68.39
C ALA A 104 -87.34 -26.76 68.68
N SER A 105 -86.85 -27.07 69.89
CA SER A 105 -85.45 -26.85 70.26
C SER A 105 -84.51 -27.72 69.44
N ALA A 106 -84.88 -28.97 69.17
CA ALA A 106 -84.08 -29.88 68.35
C ALA A 106 -83.83 -29.34 66.94
N ARG A 107 -84.87 -28.82 66.29
CA ARG A 107 -84.75 -28.17 64.97
C ARG A 107 -83.90 -26.91 65.01
N MET A 108 -84.11 -26.06 66.02
CA MET A 108 -83.32 -24.84 66.19
C MET A 108 -81.82 -25.14 66.32
N TYR A 109 -81.44 -26.11 67.15
CA TYR A 109 -80.05 -26.51 67.33
C TYR A 109 -79.46 -27.19 66.07
N ALA A 110 -80.27 -27.97 65.33
CA ALA A 110 -79.84 -28.54 64.06
C ALA A 110 -79.55 -27.46 63.00
N ASP A 111 -80.42 -26.44 62.90
CA ASP A 111 -80.23 -25.30 62.01
C ASP A 111 -78.95 -24.51 62.37
N GLN A 112 -78.68 -24.31 63.67
CA GLN A 112 -77.42 -23.73 64.15
C GLN A 112 -76.20 -24.57 63.76
N GLY A 113 -76.27 -25.89 63.92
CA GLY A 113 -75.21 -26.82 63.50
C GLY A 113 -74.92 -26.73 62.00
N HIS A 114 -75.96 -26.65 61.17
CA HIS A 114 -75.82 -26.44 59.73
C HIS A 114 -75.21 -25.09 59.37
N ALA A 115 -75.55 -24.02 60.09
CA ALA A 115 -74.94 -22.71 59.91
C ALA A 115 -73.43 -22.71 60.22
N TYR A 116 -73.02 -23.30 61.35
CA TYR A 116 -71.61 -23.44 61.71
C TYR A 116 -70.83 -24.32 60.72
N LYS A 117 -71.46 -25.36 60.18
CA LYS A 117 -70.87 -26.18 59.12
C LYS A 117 -70.59 -25.37 57.86
N ALA A 118 -71.53 -24.51 57.45
CA ALA A 118 -71.35 -23.62 56.30
C ALA A 118 -70.21 -22.61 56.56
N GLU A 119 -70.17 -21.98 57.74
CA GLU A 119 -69.09 -21.06 58.13
C GLU A 119 -67.71 -21.75 58.07
N ALA A 120 -67.60 -22.97 58.59
CA ALA A 120 -66.35 -23.74 58.52
C ALA A 120 -65.93 -24.05 57.07
N GLN A 121 -66.89 -24.31 56.17
CA GLN A 121 -66.62 -24.54 54.74
C GLN A 121 -66.14 -23.26 54.04
N ASP A 122 -66.74 -22.12 54.34
CA ASP A 122 -66.34 -20.82 53.79
C ASP A 122 -64.91 -20.45 54.22
N CYS A 123 -64.57 -20.68 55.50
CA CYS A 123 -63.21 -20.49 56.01
C CYS A 123 -62.17 -21.32 55.23
N VAL A 124 -62.50 -22.58 54.93
CA VAL A 124 -61.64 -23.48 54.16
C VAL A 124 -61.50 -23.01 52.70
N ALA A 125 -62.59 -22.54 52.08
CA ALA A 125 -62.57 -22.04 50.71
C ALA A 125 -61.68 -20.79 50.60
N GLU A 126 -61.84 -19.82 51.50
CA GLU A 126 -61.01 -18.62 51.54
C GLU A 126 -59.54 -18.96 51.77
N ARG A 127 -59.23 -19.84 52.74
CA ARG A 127 -57.85 -20.28 53.01
C ARG A 127 -57.20 -20.90 51.77
N ARG A 128 -57.92 -21.78 51.06
CA ARG A 128 -57.41 -22.41 49.83
C ARG A 128 -57.06 -21.36 48.77
N ARG A 129 -57.91 -20.34 48.60
CA ARG A 129 -57.63 -19.23 47.69
C ARG A 129 -56.36 -18.47 48.08
N LEU A 130 -56.23 -18.07 49.35
CA LEU A 130 -55.07 -17.32 49.82
C LEU A 130 -53.75 -18.09 49.71
N VAL A 131 -53.79 -19.40 49.99
CA VAL A 131 -52.62 -20.30 49.79
C VAL A 131 -52.27 -20.41 48.31
N ALA A 132 -53.26 -20.50 47.42
CA ALA A 132 -53.03 -20.52 45.98
C ALA A 132 -52.39 -19.20 45.49
N GLU A 133 -52.83 -18.04 45.99
CA GLU A 133 -52.22 -16.75 45.66
C GLU A 133 -50.74 -16.67 46.06
N ILE A 134 -50.39 -17.14 47.28
CA ILE A 134 -48.98 -17.23 47.72
C ILE A 134 -48.18 -18.17 46.81
N ARG A 135 -48.76 -19.32 46.44
CA ARG A 135 -48.11 -20.31 45.58
C ARG A 135 -47.83 -19.73 44.19
N THR A 136 -48.82 -19.10 43.56
CA THR A 136 -48.66 -18.46 42.25
C THR A 136 -47.59 -17.37 42.28
N ALA A 137 -47.58 -16.53 43.32
CA ALA A 137 -46.55 -15.49 43.45
C ALA A 137 -45.13 -16.08 43.58
N ARG A 138 -44.99 -17.21 44.30
CA ARG A 138 -43.73 -17.94 44.40
C ARG A 138 -43.32 -18.57 43.07
N GLU A 139 -44.24 -19.22 42.37
CA GLU A 139 -43.98 -19.83 41.05
C GLU A 139 -43.51 -18.78 40.04
N ASN A 140 -44.12 -17.59 40.04
CA ASN A 140 -43.67 -16.46 39.21
C ASN A 140 -42.24 -16.00 39.54
N LEU A 141 -41.89 -15.92 40.83
CA LEU A 141 -40.52 -15.60 41.25
C LEU A 141 -39.52 -16.65 40.77
N GLU A 142 -39.82 -17.94 40.96
CA GLU A 142 -38.94 -19.03 40.50
C GLU A 142 -38.78 -19.04 38.97
N ALA A 143 -39.83 -18.70 38.23
CA ALA A 143 -39.78 -18.61 36.76
C ALA A 143 -38.86 -17.47 36.25
N ILE A 144 -38.70 -16.38 37.01
CA ILE A 144 -37.90 -15.21 36.61
C ILE A 144 -36.40 -15.37 36.97
N LYS A 145 -36.06 -16.16 37.99
CA LYS A 145 -34.66 -16.44 38.36
C LYS A 145 -33.74 -16.85 37.20
N PRO A 146 -34.10 -17.83 36.34
CA PRO A 146 -33.24 -18.23 35.24
C PRO A 146 -33.01 -17.09 34.23
N TYR A 147 -34.01 -16.22 34.00
CA TYR A 147 -33.88 -15.10 33.07
C TYR A 147 -32.79 -14.11 33.50
N PHE A 148 -32.74 -13.76 34.78
CA PHE A 148 -31.66 -12.91 35.31
C PHE A 148 -30.29 -13.60 35.22
N GLN A 149 -30.22 -14.90 35.49
CA GLN A 149 -28.97 -15.65 35.39
C GLN A 149 -28.46 -15.69 33.94
N THR A 150 -29.34 -15.94 32.96
CA THR A 150 -28.99 -15.87 31.54
C THR A 150 -28.48 -14.49 31.13
N ALA A 151 -29.17 -13.41 31.52
CA ALA A 151 -28.75 -12.05 31.18
C ALA A 151 -27.41 -11.66 31.83
N LYS A 152 -27.13 -12.18 33.04
CA LYS A 152 -25.84 -12.01 33.71
C LYS A 152 -24.70 -12.73 32.98
N ASP A 153 -24.94 -13.97 32.54
CA ASP A 153 -23.94 -14.76 31.81
C ASP A 153 -23.67 -14.18 30.41
N GLU A 154 -24.72 -13.72 29.73
CA GLU A 154 -24.61 -13.00 28.46
C GLU A 154 -23.76 -11.73 28.62
N PHE A 155 -24.06 -10.90 29.64
CA PHE A 155 -23.27 -9.71 29.95
C PHE A 155 -21.79 -10.05 30.21
N ALA A 156 -21.51 -11.14 30.92
CA ALA A 156 -20.14 -11.59 31.17
C ALA A 156 -19.43 -11.98 29.86
N GLY A 157 -20.11 -12.70 28.97
CA GLY A 157 -19.59 -13.08 27.66
C GLY A 157 -19.27 -11.87 26.77
N VAL A 158 -20.21 -10.94 26.61
CA VAL A 158 -19.98 -9.74 25.78
C VAL A 158 -18.96 -8.80 26.38
N ARG A 159 -18.84 -8.73 27.72
CA ARG A 159 -17.78 -7.96 28.38
C ARG A 159 -16.41 -8.54 28.05
N GLN A 160 -16.25 -9.85 28.02
CA GLN A 160 -14.99 -10.48 27.58
C GLN A 160 -14.68 -10.14 26.12
N ALA A 161 -15.67 -10.24 25.22
CA ALA A 161 -15.50 -9.85 23.82
C ALA A 161 -15.07 -8.38 23.66
N PHE A 162 -15.65 -7.46 24.43
CA PHE A 162 -15.23 -6.05 24.46
C PHE A 162 -13.78 -5.88 24.93
N LEU A 163 -13.37 -6.60 25.99
CA LEU A 163 -11.99 -6.55 26.48
C LEU A 163 -10.99 -7.08 25.43
N SER A 164 -11.34 -8.16 24.74
CA SER A 164 -10.54 -8.69 23.63
C SER A 164 -10.41 -7.68 22.48
N ALA A 165 -11.52 -7.08 22.04
CA ALA A 165 -11.52 -6.06 20.99
C ALA A 165 -10.74 -4.80 21.39
N LYS A 166 -10.80 -4.41 22.67
CA LYS A 166 -9.99 -3.32 23.22
C LYS A 166 -8.49 -3.63 23.13
N ALA A 167 -8.08 -4.84 23.52
CA ALA A 167 -6.68 -5.27 23.44
C ALA A 167 -6.18 -5.36 21.99
N GLU A 168 -7.03 -5.80 21.04
CA GLU A 168 -6.72 -5.78 19.61
C GLU A 168 -6.49 -4.36 19.09
N HIS A 169 -7.37 -3.42 19.44
CA HIS A 169 -7.20 -2.02 19.07
C HIS A 169 -5.91 -1.43 19.65
N GLU A 170 -5.58 -1.72 20.91
CA GLU A 170 -4.31 -1.27 21.53
C GLU A 170 -3.09 -1.84 20.78
N ARG A 171 -3.10 -3.13 20.41
CA ARG A 171 -2.03 -3.73 19.60
C ARG A 171 -1.92 -3.10 18.22
N ALA A 172 -3.04 -2.84 17.54
CA ALA A 172 -3.07 -2.21 16.23
C ALA A 172 -2.56 -0.75 16.29
N GLN A 173 -2.91 -0.02 17.36
CA GLN A 173 -2.39 1.31 17.62
C GLN A 173 -0.87 1.32 17.80
N GLU A 174 -0.31 0.36 18.55
CA GLU A 174 1.14 0.23 18.71
C GLU A 174 1.83 -0.22 17.42
N ALA A 175 1.18 -1.03 16.58
CA ALA A 175 1.68 -1.39 15.26
C ALA A 175 1.74 -0.16 14.33
N PHE A 176 0.69 0.67 14.32
CA PHE A 176 0.67 1.92 13.56
C PHE A 176 1.77 2.89 14.02
N LYS A 177 1.96 3.09 15.33
CA LYS A 177 3.04 3.93 15.86
C LYS A 177 4.41 3.48 15.37
N ARG A 178 4.67 2.16 15.40
CA ARG A 178 5.92 1.57 14.90
C ARG A 178 6.11 1.79 13.41
N ALA A 179 5.09 1.49 12.59
CA ALA A 179 5.15 1.69 11.15
C ALA A 179 5.31 3.18 10.77
N LYS A 180 4.72 4.08 11.54
CA LYS A 180 4.92 5.53 11.38
C LYS A 180 6.37 5.92 11.66
N ALA A 181 6.95 5.44 12.76
CA ALA A 181 8.34 5.74 13.12
C ALA A 181 9.33 5.21 12.07
N GLU A 182 9.08 4.01 11.54
CA GLU A 182 9.85 3.44 10.44
C GLU A 182 9.76 4.31 9.17
N PHE A 183 8.55 4.70 8.77
CA PHE A 183 8.36 5.62 7.65
C PHE A 183 9.09 6.95 7.84
N ASP A 184 8.97 7.57 9.02
CA ASP A 184 9.65 8.84 9.32
C ASP A 184 11.19 8.68 9.23
N SER A 185 11.72 7.53 9.66
CA SER A 185 13.14 7.19 9.55
C SER A 185 13.59 7.03 8.10
N CYS A 186 12.86 6.25 7.29
CA CYS A 186 13.17 6.07 5.87
C CYS A 186 13.08 7.39 5.09
N ALA A 187 12.05 8.20 5.37
CA ALA A 187 11.86 9.50 4.74
C ALA A 187 13.02 10.45 5.09
N LYS A 188 13.49 10.43 6.34
CA LYS A 188 14.67 11.19 6.76
C LYS A 188 15.93 10.73 6.02
N ALA A 189 16.19 9.42 5.97
CA ALA A 189 17.37 8.89 5.30
C ALA A 189 17.40 9.23 3.79
N PHE A 190 16.26 9.10 3.11
CA PHE A 190 16.12 9.51 1.71
C PHE A 190 16.41 11.00 1.51
N LYS A 191 15.85 11.86 2.36
CA LYS A 191 16.06 13.31 2.31
C LYS A 191 17.53 13.67 2.54
N ASP A 192 18.15 13.11 3.58
CA ASP A 192 19.54 13.37 3.92
C ASP A 192 20.48 12.97 2.75
N ARG A 193 20.23 11.82 2.10
CA ARG A 193 20.99 11.39 0.91
C ARG A 193 20.79 12.34 -0.26
N LEU A 194 19.55 12.74 -0.53
CA LEU A 194 19.23 13.67 -1.62
C LEU A 194 19.93 15.02 -1.42
N ASP A 195 19.93 15.55 -0.21
CA ASP A 195 20.57 16.83 0.12
C ASP A 195 22.11 16.73 0.07
N ALA A 196 22.68 15.59 0.49
CA ALA A 196 24.11 15.30 0.32
C ALA A 196 24.51 15.26 -1.16
N LEU A 197 23.72 14.61 -2.03
CA LEU A 197 23.97 14.56 -3.47
C LEU A 197 23.88 15.94 -4.13
N LYS A 198 22.87 16.74 -3.76
CA LYS A 198 22.74 18.13 -4.24
C LYS A 198 23.94 18.99 -3.83
N SER A 199 24.39 18.84 -2.58
CA SER A 199 25.54 19.58 -2.05
C SER A 199 26.84 19.16 -2.73
N ALA A 200 27.07 17.86 -2.91
CA ALA A 200 28.24 17.34 -3.62
C ALA A 200 28.26 17.79 -5.09
N ASN A 201 27.10 17.80 -5.76
CA ASN A 201 27.01 18.28 -7.13
C ASN A 201 27.28 19.79 -7.22
N ARG A 202 26.73 20.59 -6.31
CA ARG A 202 27.01 22.04 -6.22
C ARG A 202 28.51 22.31 -6.03
N LYS A 203 29.13 21.63 -5.06
CA LYS A 203 30.57 21.74 -4.82
C LYS A 203 31.39 21.37 -6.05
N ARG A 204 31.04 20.28 -6.74
CA ARG A 204 31.71 19.86 -7.98
C ARG A 204 31.59 20.92 -9.09
N CYS A 205 30.43 21.57 -9.22
CA CYS A 205 30.25 22.68 -10.18
C CYS A 205 31.08 23.91 -9.79
N GLU A 206 31.12 24.27 -8.50
CA GLU A 206 31.94 25.37 -7.98
C GLU A 206 33.44 25.10 -8.15
N ASP A 207 33.91 23.89 -7.84
CA ASP A 207 35.30 23.47 -8.05
C ASP A 207 35.68 23.56 -9.53
N LYS A 208 34.82 23.06 -10.43
CA LYS A 208 35.04 23.17 -11.88
C LYS A 208 35.11 24.62 -12.35
N LYS A 209 34.18 25.46 -11.88
CA LYS A 209 34.15 26.89 -12.19
C LYS A 209 35.42 27.60 -11.73
N SER A 210 35.89 27.29 -10.51
CA SER A 210 37.12 27.82 -9.94
C SER A 210 38.37 27.39 -10.73
N ILE A 211 38.43 26.12 -11.15
CA ILE A 211 39.50 25.63 -12.03
C ILE A 211 39.49 26.36 -13.38
N ALA A 212 38.32 26.53 -13.99
CA ALA A 212 38.17 27.27 -15.24
C ALA A 212 38.57 28.75 -15.11
N GLU A 213 38.19 29.39 -14.00
CA GLU A 213 38.59 30.76 -13.68
C GLU A 213 40.11 30.88 -13.52
N LYS A 214 40.75 29.97 -12.77
CA LYS A 214 42.20 29.94 -12.59
C LYS A 214 42.95 29.75 -13.91
N ALA A 215 42.41 28.93 -14.82
CA ALA A 215 42.98 28.74 -16.15
C ALA A 215 42.73 29.93 -17.10
N GLY A 216 41.93 30.92 -16.70
CA GLY A 216 41.63 32.11 -17.49
C GLY A 216 40.53 31.90 -18.55
N VAL A 217 39.69 30.87 -18.41
CA VAL A 217 38.55 30.64 -19.31
C VAL A 217 37.61 31.86 -19.29
N PRO A 218 37.12 32.35 -20.45
CA PRO A 218 36.19 33.48 -20.52
C PRO A 218 34.93 33.27 -19.66
N LEU A 219 34.43 34.34 -19.05
CA LEU A 219 33.34 34.30 -18.06
C LEU A 219 32.09 33.56 -18.57
N GLU A 220 31.77 33.74 -19.85
CA GLU A 220 30.61 33.13 -20.52
C GLU A 220 30.65 31.58 -20.52
N TYR A 221 31.83 30.97 -20.46
CA TYR A 221 31.98 29.51 -20.51
C TYR A 221 32.23 28.86 -19.14
N ARG A 222 32.52 29.62 -18.08
CA ARG A 222 32.98 29.04 -16.79
C ARG A 222 31.95 28.14 -16.09
N ASN A 223 30.66 28.29 -16.40
CA ASN A 223 29.60 27.45 -15.85
C ASN A 223 29.37 26.16 -16.66
N ASP A 224 29.97 26.05 -17.86
CA ASP A 224 29.79 24.94 -18.79
C ASP A 224 31.15 24.43 -19.32
N VAL A 225 31.87 23.74 -18.43
CA VAL A 225 33.21 23.19 -18.72
C VAL A 225 33.27 21.68 -18.47
N TRP A 226 34.00 20.98 -19.33
CA TRP A 226 34.45 19.62 -19.07
C TRP A 226 35.91 19.66 -18.65
N ILE A 227 36.22 19.00 -17.51
CA ILE A 227 37.55 19.01 -16.93
C ILE A 227 38.00 17.57 -16.74
N SER A 228 39.17 17.26 -17.27
CA SER A 228 39.86 15.99 -17.12
C SER A 228 41.20 16.22 -16.45
N LYS A 229 41.56 15.41 -15.45
CA LYS A 229 42.88 15.43 -14.81
C LYS A 229 43.64 14.19 -15.22
N GLU A 230 44.83 14.38 -15.76
CA GLU A 230 45.71 13.31 -16.21
C GLU A 230 46.64 12.84 -15.07
N SER A 231 47.23 11.65 -15.23
CA SER A 231 48.10 11.02 -14.23
C SER A 231 49.42 11.77 -14.01
N ASP A 232 49.83 12.59 -14.98
CA ASP A 232 51.00 13.47 -14.92
C ASP A 232 50.73 14.78 -14.15
N GLY A 233 49.50 14.97 -13.65
CA GLY A 233 49.09 16.16 -12.93
C GLY A 233 48.53 17.27 -13.80
N ASN A 234 48.49 17.11 -15.13
CA ASN A 234 47.91 18.08 -16.04
C ASN A 234 46.39 18.09 -15.95
N THR A 235 45.80 19.28 -15.99
CA THR A 235 44.35 19.50 -15.97
C THR A 235 43.93 20.07 -17.32
N ASN A 236 43.19 19.27 -18.08
CA ASN A 236 42.58 19.66 -19.34
C ASN A 236 41.20 20.26 -19.10
N ILE A 237 40.93 21.40 -19.73
CA ILE A 237 39.70 22.17 -19.58
C ILE A 237 39.14 22.44 -20.96
N TYR A 238 37.94 21.92 -21.22
CA TYR A 238 37.26 22.01 -22.51
C TYR A 238 35.97 22.80 -22.36
N PHE A 239 35.70 23.70 -23.29
CA PHE A 239 34.58 24.64 -23.21
C PHE A 239 34.16 25.19 -24.57
N GLY A 240 32.94 25.73 -24.68
CA GLY A 240 32.46 26.41 -25.88
C GLY A 240 32.19 25.52 -27.10
N GLY A 241 32.23 24.19 -26.93
CA GLY A 241 31.88 23.23 -27.98
C GLY A 241 30.39 23.19 -28.29
N VAL A 242 30.05 22.80 -29.52
CA VAL A 242 28.64 22.65 -29.94
C VAL A 242 27.97 21.52 -29.17
N GLY A 243 26.86 21.84 -28.49
CA GLY A 243 26.01 20.91 -27.76
C GLY A 243 26.53 20.44 -26.40
N LYS A 244 27.86 20.36 -26.22
CA LYS A 244 28.51 20.01 -24.96
C LYS A 244 29.90 20.66 -24.89
N PRO A 245 30.49 20.87 -23.69
CA PRO A 245 31.76 21.58 -23.54
C PRO A 245 32.93 21.00 -24.34
N ASP A 246 32.97 19.68 -24.51
CA ASP A 246 33.95 18.92 -25.30
C ASP A 246 33.45 18.62 -26.73
N GLY A 247 32.42 19.33 -27.20
CA GLY A 247 31.82 19.17 -28.52
C GLY A 247 32.69 19.71 -29.66
N PRO A 248 32.22 19.59 -30.92
CA PRO A 248 32.92 20.18 -32.07
C PRO A 248 33.17 21.67 -31.88
N GLY A 249 34.37 22.14 -32.23
CA GLY A 249 34.76 23.55 -32.09
C GLY A 249 35.09 23.99 -30.67
N HIS A 250 35.17 23.09 -29.68
CA HIS A 250 35.52 23.48 -28.31
C HIS A 250 36.89 24.16 -28.22
N GLY A 251 37.01 25.12 -27.30
CA GLY A 251 38.26 25.62 -26.76
C GLY A 251 38.87 24.61 -25.79
N HIS A 252 40.19 24.57 -25.73
CA HIS A 252 40.94 23.60 -24.92
C HIS A 252 42.13 24.28 -24.25
N TYR A 253 42.09 24.37 -22.93
CA TYR A 253 43.19 24.88 -22.12
C TYR A 253 43.82 23.73 -21.33
N VAL A 254 45.14 23.72 -21.19
CA VAL A 254 45.87 22.79 -20.31
C VAL A 254 46.58 23.58 -19.23
N MET A 255 46.35 23.17 -17.98
CA MET A 255 46.99 23.73 -16.80
C MET A 255 47.84 22.66 -16.12
N ASP A 256 49.11 22.95 -15.87
CA ASP A 256 50.04 22.03 -15.23
C ASP A 256 49.73 21.83 -13.73
N GLN A 257 50.48 20.92 -13.09
CA GLN A 257 50.36 20.62 -11.66
C GLN A 257 50.64 21.83 -10.74
N HIS A 258 51.35 22.86 -11.23
CA HIS A 258 51.66 24.08 -10.49
C HIS A 258 50.60 25.17 -10.69
N GLY A 259 49.61 24.94 -11.57
CA GLY A 259 48.56 25.89 -11.89
C GLY A 259 48.94 26.89 -12.97
N THR A 260 50.01 26.64 -13.72
CA THR A 260 50.42 27.45 -14.87
C THR A 260 49.74 26.91 -16.12
N VAL A 261 49.16 27.80 -16.92
CA VAL A 261 48.53 27.39 -18.19
C VAL A 261 49.62 27.17 -19.23
N THR A 262 49.78 25.93 -19.68
CA THR A 262 50.81 25.50 -20.63
C THR A 262 50.30 25.43 -22.07
N TYR A 263 48.98 25.40 -22.25
CA TYR A 263 48.33 25.41 -23.56
C TYR A 263 47.02 26.19 -23.53
N ARG A 264 46.76 26.97 -24.58
CA ARG A 264 45.50 27.69 -24.81
C ARG A 264 45.08 27.60 -26.27
N ARG A 265 43.80 27.36 -26.47
CA ARG A 265 43.11 27.45 -27.75
C ARG A 265 41.68 27.85 -27.49
N ASP A 266 41.22 28.94 -28.10
CA ASP A 266 39.85 29.41 -27.91
C ASP A 266 38.88 28.60 -28.78
N PRO A 267 37.58 28.64 -28.47
CA PRO A 267 36.59 27.96 -29.30
C PRO A 267 36.69 28.40 -30.76
N PHE A 268 36.62 27.42 -31.68
CA PHE A 268 36.74 27.58 -33.13
C PHE A 268 38.10 28.06 -33.66
N ASP A 269 39.12 28.22 -32.81
CA ASP A 269 40.48 28.46 -33.27
C ASP A 269 41.04 27.24 -34.02
N PRO A 270 41.79 27.45 -35.11
CA PRO A 270 42.46 26.38 -35.83
C PRO A 270 43.42 25.64 -34.89
N HIS A 271 43.41 24.30 -34.94
CA HIS A 271 44.39 23.51 -34.19
C HIS A 271 45.81 23.88 -34.64
N GLY A 272 46.70 24.14 -33.69
CA GLY A 272 48.13 24.25 -33.99
C GLY A 272 48.64 22.92 -34.57
N ALA A 273 49.69 22.98 -35.40
CA ALA A 273 50.27 21.86 -36.15
C ALA A 273 50.81 20.68 -35.29
N GLN A 274 50.60 20.70 -33.97
CA GLN A 274 51.16 19.76 -33.00
C GLN A 274 50.24 18.57 -32.66
N ASN A 275 49.01 18.52 -33.18
CA ASN A 275 48.10 17.37 -32.98
C ASN A 275 47.40 16.90 -34.26
N PHE A 276 47.81 17.42 -35.43
CA PHE A 276 47.58 16.71 -36.68
C PHE A 276 48.68 15.67 -36.80
N THR A 277 48.42 14.45 -36.34
CA THR A 277 48.77 13.36 -37.24
C THR A 277 47.87 13.59 -38.44
N ASP A 278 48.42 14.19 -39.48
CA ASP A 278 47.87 14.11 -40.82
C ASP A 278 47.79 12.61 -41.12
N ALA A 279 46.69 11.98 -40.74
CA ALA A 279 46.28 10.71 -41.29
C ALA A 279 45.63 11.06 -42.64
N PRO A 280 46.32 10.91 -43.78
CA PRO A 280 45.71 11.08 -45.08
C PRO A 280 44.94 9.78 -45.32
N GLY A 281 43.70 9.75 -44.88
CA GLY A 281 42.87 8.54 -44.89
C GLY A 281 41.39 8.86 -45.03
N GLY A 282 41.05 9.86 -45.84
CA GLY A 282 39.67 10.10 -46.27
C GLY A 282 39.27 9.06 -47.31
N THR A 283 38.36 8.16 -46.92
CA THR A 283 37.84 7.01 -47.65
C THR A 283 37.47 7.27 -49.11
N LEU A 284 38.05 6.49 -50.02
CA LEU A 284 37.76 6.38 -51.46
C LEU A 284 36.40 5.70 -51.70
N TYR A 285 35.29 6.42 -51.50
CA TYR A 285 34.01 6.05 -52.10
C TYR A 285 33.27 7.32 -52.53
N ASP A 286 32.68 7.28 -53.72
CA ASP A 286 31.89 8.41 -54.22
C ASP A 286 30.50 8.36 -53.60
N ARG A 287 30.24 9.26 -52.64
CA ARG A 287 28.93 9.41 -52.00
C ARG A 287 27.90 10.07 -52.93
N ARG A 288 28.33 10.68 -54.04
CA ARG A 288 27.43 11.32 -55.02
C ARG A 288 26.94 10.36 -56.09
N ALA A 289 27.53 9.17 -56.18
CA ALA A 289 27.17 8.17 -57.18
C ALA A 289 25.71 7.72 -57.11
N ARG A 290 25.07 7.73 -55.91
CA ARG A 290 23.64 7.45 -55.73
C ARG A 290 23.03 8.35 -54.67
N THR A 291 21.87 8.92 -54.97
CA THR A 291 21.13 9.74 -54.03
C THR A 291 20.39 8.83 -53.04
N ASN A 292 20.68 8.93 -51.74
CA ASN A 292 20.05 8.17 -50.64
C ASN A 292 20.41 6.67 -50.52
N THR A 293 21.40 6.17 -51.25
CA THR A 293 21.86 4.78 -51.14
C THR A 293 23.33 4.71 -50.68
N LEU A 294 23.57 4.12 -49.51
CA LEU A 294 24.92 3.92 -48.98
C LEU A 294 25.60 2.71 -49.65
N PRO A 295 26.89 2.82 -50.03
CA PRO A 295 27.64 1.67 -50.55
C PRO A 295 27.87 0.63 -49.47
N LEU A 296 27.88 -0.65 -49.86
CA LEU A 296 28.26 -1.77 -49.00
C LEU A 296 29.77 -1.83 -48.77
N GLY A 297 30.56 -1.35 -49.72
CA GLY A 297 32.01 -1.34 -49.64
C GLY A 297 32.65 -0.95 -50.97
N VAL A 298 33.98 -0.83 -50.94
CA VAL A 298 34.81 -0.54 -52.12
C VAL A 298 35.96 -1.53 -52.20
N SER A 299 36.27 -1.96 -53.41
CA SER A 299 37.48 -2.73 -53.73
C SER A 299 38.32 -1.99 -54.75
N ASN A 300 39.63 -2.05 -54.61
CA ASN A 300 40.57 -1.47 -55.56
C ASN A 300 41.40 -2.57 -56.22
N ARG A 301 41.82 -2.35 -57.47
CA ARG A 301 42.77 -3.17 -58.21
C ARG A 301 43.76 -2.24 -58.91
N ASP A 302 45.05 -2.54 -58.78
CA ASP A 302 46.10 -1.88 -59.55
C ASP A 302 46.01 -2.34 -61.02
N ASN A 303 45.83 -1.40 -61.95
CA ASN A 303 45.70 -1.71 -63.38
C ASN A 303 47.03 -2.19 -64.00
N ASP A 304 48.17 -1.78 -63.45
CA ASP A 304 49.50 -2.16 -63.94
C ASP A 304 49.89 -3.58 -63.48
N THR A 305 49.56 -3.92 -62.23
CA THR A 305 50.02 -5.17 -61.59
C THR A 305 48.93 -6.23 -61.43
N ASN A 306 47.67 -5.89 -61.66
CA ASN A 306 46.48 -6.70 -61.34
C ASN A 306 46.36 -7.12 -59.87
N ASP A 307 47.17 -6.51 -58.99
CA ASP A 307 47.16 -6.80 -57.57
C ASP A 307 45.91 -6.22 -56.92
N ARG A 308 45.29 -7.02 -56.04
CA ARG A 308 44.10 -6.70 -55.25
C ARG A 308 44.41 -6.58 -53.75
N SER A 309 45.66 -6.78 -53.35
CA SER A 309 46.13 -6.77 -51.96
C SER A 309 46.67 -5.42 -51.49
N GLY A 310 46.81 -4.45 -52.40
CA GLY A 310 47.47 -3.17 -52.16
C GLY A 310 46.67 -2.17 -51.31
N VAL A 311 47.33 -1.65 -50.28
CA VAL A 311 46.88 -0.52 -49.44
C VAL A 311 47.37 0.80 -50.09
N PHE A 312 46.40 1.69 -50.33
CA PHE A 312 46.46 3.14 -50.58
C PHE A 312 47.85 3.82 -50.81
N TYR A 313 48.02 4.36 -52.03
CA TYR A 313 48.93 5.46 -52.42
C TYR A 313 50.46 5.22 -52.30
N ASP A 314 51.13 4.97 -53.43
CA ASP A 314 52.57 5.27 -53.62
C ASP A 314 52.71 6.56 -54.44
N ARG A 315 53.24 7.62 -53.82
CA ARG A 315 53.41 8.95 -54.45
C ARG A 315 54.49 8.99 -55.54
N ARG A 316 55.25 7.90 -55.74
CA ARG A 316 56.32 7.80 -56.75
C ARG A 316 55.90 7.08 -58.03
N ARG A 317 54.78 6.36 -58.00
CA ARG A 317 54.19 5.71 -59.16
C ARG A 317 53.00 6.56 -59.61
N GLN A 318 52.89 6.89 -60.89
CA GLN A 318 51.65 7.48 -61.40
C GLN A 318 50.59 6.38 -61.31
N VAL A 319 49.89 6.30 -60.18
CA VAL A 319 48.99 5.19 -59.84
C VAL A 319 47.79 5.19 -60.77
N ASP A 320 47.58 4.10 -61.51
CA ASP A 320 46.35 3.79 -62.25
C ASP A 320 45.58 2.70 -61.49
N LEU A 321 44.53 3.11 -60.76
CA LEU A 321 43.69 2.19 -59.98
C LEU A 321 42.33 2.04 -60.62
N HIS A 322 41.88 0.79 -60.75
CA HIS A 322 40.48 0.48 -60.94
C HIS A 322 39.78 0.39 -59.59
N VAL A 323 38.84 1.31 -59.35
CA VAL A 323 38.02 1.37 -58.14
C VAL A 323 36.65 0.80 -58.46
N THR A 324 36.14 -0.10 -57.62
CA THR A 324 34.78 -0.65 -57.73
C THR A 324 34.04 -0.49 -56.41
N GLN A 325 32.91 0.20 -56.45
CA GLN A 325 32.01 0.43 -55.33
C GLN A 325 30.73 -0.40 -55.50
N TYR A 326 30.36 -1.17 -54.48
CA TYR A 326 29.23 -2.11 -54.52
C TYR A 326 28.06 -1.64 -53.66
N TYR A 327 26.85 -1.98 -54.09
CA TYR A 327 25.59 -1.66 -53.41
C TYR A 327 24.79 -2.93 -53.10
N LYS A 328 23.87 -2.80 -52.15
CA LYS A 328 23.02 -3.90 -51.64
C LYS A 328 22.13 -4.53 -52.70
N ASP A 329 21.75 -3.77 -53.72
CA ASP A 329 20.85 -4.18 -54.79
C ASP A 329 21.58 -4.84 -55.98
N ASN A 330 22.80 -5.34 -55.75
CA ASN A 330 23.68 -5.96 -56.75
C ASN A 330 24.14 -5.02 -57.87
N TYR A 331 23.93 -3.70 -57.72
CA TYR A 331 24.60 -2.72 -58.55
C TYR A 331 26.01 -2.48 -58.05
N ARG A 332 26.92 -2.24 -58.99
CA ARG A 332 28.23 -1.67 -58.72
C ARG A 332 28.57 -0.60 -59.73
N VAL A 333 29.43 0.31 -59.32
CA VAL A 333 30.00 1.33 -60.17
C VAL A 333 31.50 1.25 -60.11
N SER A 334 32.15 1.36 -61.27
CA SER A 334 33.60 1.30 -61.35
C SER A 334 34.16 2.43 -62.19
N TRP A 335 35.35 2.87 -61.82
CA TRP A 335 36.08 3.91 -62.53
C TRP A 335 37.58 3.70 -62.36
N ASP A 336 38.34 4.19 -63.33
CA ASP A 336 39.80 4.26 -63.23
C ASP A 336 40.18 5.62 -62.66
N THR A 337 41.11 5.66 -61.69
CA THR A 337 41.62 6.91 -61.14
C THR A 337 43.14 6.98 -61.25
N LYS A 338 43.62 8.11 -61.77
CA LYS A 338 45.07 8.43 -61.83
C LYS A 338 45.53 9.30 -60.66
N GLY A 339 44.69 9.40 -59.62
CA GLY A 339 44.87 10.28 -58.47
C GLY A 339 44.67 11.77 -58.75
N LYS A 340 44.47 12.18 -60.01
CA LYS A 340 44.19 13.57 -60.44
C LYS A 340 42.89 13.73 -61.22
N SER A 341 42.42 12.66 -61.87
CA SER A 341 41.19 12.59 -62.63
C SER A 341 40.65 11.16 -62.58
N ASP A 342 39.33 11.05 -62.69
CA ASP A 342 38.61 9.79 -62.79
C ASP A 342 38.10 9.61 -64.23
N GLU A 343 38.28 8.41 -64.78
CA GLU A 343 38.02 8.04 -66.17
C GLU A 343 37.27 6.69 -66.22
N ASN A 344 36.67 6.34 -67.35
CA ASN A 344 36.01 5.04 -67.58
C ASN A 344 34.91 4.66 -66.57
N TYR A 345 34.14 5.66 -66.13
CA TYR A 345 33.03 5.48 -65.21
C TYR A 345 31.91 4.62 -65.83
N HIS A 346 31.58 3.48 -65.23
CA HIS A 346 30.53 2.61 -65.74
C HIS A 346 29.79 1.84 -64.65
N TRP A 347 28.52 1.58 -64.92
CA TRP A 347 27.64 0.80 -64.06
C TRP A 347 27.62 -0.67 -64.47
N THR A 348 27.40 -1.54 -63.49
CA THR A 348 27.12 -2.96 -63.74
C THR A 348 26.03 -3.44 -62.77
N ASP A 349 24.90 -3.87 -63.32
CA ASP A 349 23.88 -4.63 -62.61
C ASP A 349 24.27 -6.11 -62.63
N GLN A 350 24.66 -6.66 -61.48
CA GLN A 350 25.07 -8.06 -61.37
C GLN A 350 23.90 -9.05 -61.36
N ASN A 351 22.65 -8.58 -61.44
CA ASN A 351 21.49 -9.45 -61.61
C ASN A 351 21.35 -10.00 -63.04
N PHE A 352 22.02 -9.37 -64.01
CA PHE A 352 22.04 -9.79 -65.41
C PHE A 352 23.39 -10.43 -65.81
N PRO A 353 23.41 -11.36 -66.78
CA PRO A 353 24.65 -11.81 -67.39
C PRO A 353 25.35 -10.64 -68.10
N SER A 354 26.69 -10.65 -68.16
CA SER A 354 27.48 -9.52 -68.68
C SER A 354 27.22 -9.15 -70.14
N SER A 355 26.58 -10.03 -70.92
CA SER A 355 26.17 -9.77 -72.30
C SER A 355 24.76 -9.19 -72.44
N HIS A 356 24.04 -8.98 -71.33
CA HIS A 356 22.69 -8.43 -71.35
C HIS A 356 22.75 -6.92 -71.64
N PRO A 357 21.96 -6.40 -72.60
CA PRO A 357 22.04 -4.99 -73.00
C PRO A 357 21.71 -4.02 -71.85
N GLU A 358 20.93 -4.47 -70.86
CA GLU A 358 20.55 -3.65 -69.70
C GLU A 358 21.56 -3.71 -68.54
N ALA A 359 22.57 -4.60 -68.59
CA ALA A 359 23.51 -4.79 -67.48
C ALA A 359 24.37 -3.56 -67.17
N HIS A 360 24.45 -2.59 -68.08
CA HIS A 360 25.27 -1.38 -67.94
C HIS A 360 24.46 -0.10 -67.74
N ILE A 361 23.15 -0.23 -67.57
CA ILE A 361 22.27 0.93 -67.36
C ILE A 361 22.39 1.38 -65.89
N PRO A 362 22.64 2.67 -65.60
CA PRO A 362 22.64 3.17 -64.23
C PRO A 362 21.26 3.03 -63.56
N PRO A 363 21.21 2.72 -62.25
CA PRO A 363 19.97 2.67 -61.49
C PRO A 363 19.33 4.07 -61.43
N GLU A 364 18.02 4.14 -61.21
CA GLU A 364 17.28 5.42 -61.27
C GLU A 364 17.81 6.50 -60.32
N ASP A 365 18.31 6.12 -59.15
CA ASP A 365 18.87 7.04 -58.15
C ASP A 365 20.33 7.46 -58.42
N ALA A 366 20.91 7.00 -59.54
CA ALA A 366 22.20 7.41 -60.09
C ALA A 366 22.08 8.25 -61.38
N ARG A 367 20.86 8.54 -61.85
CA ARG A 367 20.60 9.31 -63.08
C ARG A 367 20.48 10.82 -62.86
#